data_AF-A0A9E3CHQ7-F1
#
_entry.id   AF-A0A9E3CHQ7-F1
#
_cell.length_a   1.000
_cell.length_b   1.000
_cell.length_c   1.000
_cell.angle_alpha   90.00
_cell.angle_beta   90.00
_cell.angle_gamma   90.00
#
_symmetry.space_group_name_H-M   'P 1'
#
loop_
_entity.id
_entity.type
_entity.pdbx_description
1 polymer ?
#
loop_
_entity_poly.entity_id
_entity_poly.type
_entity_poly.pdbx_seq_one_letter_code
_entity_poly.pdbx_strand_id
1 'polypeptide(L)'
;MERVLCPACHAGLLDDGRWTQMMDTACETLFTHLVMPMPCCGAWLSLNDLNYDWPVGFARFVLEARNPDVPDLERDQVRALERILDCRLRVIWVHY
;
A
#
# COMPACT_ATOMS: atom_id res chain seq x y z
N MET A 1 16.56 -2.43 4.70
CA MET A 1 16.40 -3.07 3.38
C MET A 1 14.92 -3.06 3.09
N GLU A 2 14.52 -2.42 2.01
CA GLU A 2 13.13 -2.35 1.56
C GLU A 2 12.77 -3.71 0.94
N ARG A 3 11.72 -4.39 1.45
CA ARG A 3 11.19 -5.61 0.83
C ARG A 3 9.70 -5.50 0.50
N VAL A 4 9.34 -6.01 -0.68
CA VAL A 4 7.95 -6.27 -1.07
C VAL A 4 7.81 -7.77 -1.23
N LEU A 5 6.95 -8.39 -0.43
CA LEU A 5 6.76 -9.83 -0.42
C LEU A 5 5.37 -10.20 -0.93
N CYS A 6 5.30 -11.32 -1.65
CA CYS A 6 4.02 -11.93 -1.99
C CYS A 6 3.34 -12.49 -0.74
N PRO A 7 2.09 -12.15 -0.41
CA PRO A 7 1.39 -12.71 0.75
C PRO A 7 1.04 -14.20 0.59
N ALA A 8 1.00 -14.73 -0.64
CA ALA A 8 0.69 -16.12 -0.90
C ALA A 8 1.90 -17.06 -0.73
N CYS A 9 3.06 -16.70 -1.31
CA CYS A 9 4.25 -17.57 -1.32
C CYS A 9 5.48 -16.97 -0.60
N HIS A 10 5.37 -15.75 -0.08
CA HIS A 10 6.42 -15.04 0.65
C HIS A 10 7.70 -14.77 -0.16
N ALA A 11 7.66 -14.95 -1.48
CA ALA A 11 8.76 -14.58 -2.36
C ALA A 11 8.97 -13.05 -2.39
N GLY A 12 10.23 -12.62 -2.42
CA GLY A 12 10.60 -11.25 -2.69
C GLY A 12 10.28 -10.87 -4.13
N LEU A 13 9.66 -9.70 -4.31
CA LEU A 13 9.23 -9.17 -5.61
C LEU A 13 10.11 -8.01 -6.09
N LEU A 14 10.96 -7.46 -5.21
CA LEU A 14 11.76 -6.27 -5.50
C LEU A 14 13.07 -6.61 -6.26
N ASP A 15 13.73 -7.70 -5.87
CA ASP A 15 15.13 -7.99 -6.24
C ASP A 15 15.34 -8.29 -7.73
N ASP A 16 14.30 -8.72 -8.44
CA ASP A 16 14.34 -9.13 -9.85
C ASP A 16 13.52 -8.22 -10.77
N GLY A 17 13.11 -7.04 -10.28
CA GLY A 17 12.36 -6.05 -11.05
C GLY A 17 10.90 -6.44 -11.34
N ARG A 18 10.42 -7.59 -10.84
CA ARG A 18 9.03 -8.02 -11.00
C ARG A 18 8.05 -6.99 -10.46
N TRP A 19 8.33 -6.45 -9.27
CA TRP A 19 7.51 -5.41 -8.66
C TRP A 19 7.45 -4.15 -9.55
N THR A 20 8.58 -3.71 -10.09
CA THR A 20 8.63 -2.55 -11.00
C THR A 20 7.77 -2.77 -12.23
N GLN A 21 7.87 -3.94 -12.88
CA GLN A 21 7.06 -4.27 -14.05
C GLN A 21 5.55 -4.27 -13.71
N MET A 22 5.17 -4.80 -12.54
CA MET A 22 3.78 -4.78 -12.10
C MET A 22 3.27 -3.36 -11.86
N MET A 23 4.11 -2.49 -11.27
CA MET A 23 3.80 -1.07 -11.09
C MET A 23 3.65 -0.35 -12.44
N ASP A 24 4.53 -0.62 -13.40
CA ASP A 24 4.46 -0.04 -14.75
C ASP A 24 3.15 -0.46 -15.45
N THR A 25 2.79 -1.75 -15.42
CA THR A 25 1.52 -2.24 -15.98
C THR A 25 0.31 -1.59 -15.30
N ALA A 26 0.32 -1.44 -13.98
CA ALA A 26 -0.78 -0.76 -13.28
C ALA A 26 -0.85 0.73 -13.64
N CYS A 27 0.29 1.38 -13.88
CA CYS A 27 0.40 2.78 -14.29
C CYS A 27 -0.27 3.05 -15.65
N GLU A 28 -0.21 2.09 -16.60
CA GLU A 28 -0.88 2.20 -17.91
C GLU A 28 -2.39 2.46 -17.78
N THR A 29 -3.01 1.96 -16.70
CA THR A 29 -4.43 2.16 -16.39
C THR A 29 -4.66 3.18 -15.27
N LEU A 30 -3.66 3.99 -14.95
CA LEU A 30 -3.70 4.95 -13.84
C LEU A 30 -4.08 4.29 -12.50
N PHE A 31 -3.62 3.06 -12.27
CA PHE A 31 -3.89 2.27 -11.06
C PHE A 31 -5.38 2.00 -10.80
N THR A 32 -6.23 2.08 -11.82
CA THR A 32 -7.66 1.73 -11.72
C THR A 32 -7.87 0.22 -11.55
N HIS A 33 -6.90 -0.60 -11.96
CA HIS A 33 -6.87 -2.04 -11.78
C HIS A 33 -5.60 -2.46 -11.05
N LEU A 34 -5.75 -2.97 -9.82
CA LEU A 34 -4.64 -3.39 -8.97
C LEU A 34 -4.54 -4.92 -8.81
N VAL A 35 -5.60 -5.65 -9.15
CA VAL A 35 -5.65 -7.10 -9.03
C VAL A 35 -5.04 -7.73 -10.28
N MET A 36 -3.95 -8.46 -10.10
CA MET A 36 -3.20 -9.07 -11.20
C MET A 36 -2.56 -10.41 -10.75
N PRO A 37 -2.20 -11.30 -11.69
CA PRO A 37 -1.53 -12.55 -11.33
C PRO A 37 -0.09 -12.26 -10.87
N MET A 38 0.31 -12.85 -9.74
CA MET A 38 1.66 -12.68 -9.21
C MET A 38 2.69 -13.44 -10.06
N PRO A 39 3.80 -12.81 -10.47
CA PRO A 39 4.82 -13.47 -11.29
C PRO A 39 5.58 -14.60 -10.56
N CYS A 40 5.50 -14.67 -9.23
CA CYS A 40 6.18 -15.68 -8.42
C CYS A 40 5.38 -16.98 -8.23
N CYS A 41 4.04 -16.93 -8.20
CA CYS A 41 3.19 -18.07 -7.87
C CYS A 41 1.87 -18.15 -8.66
N GLY A 42 1.57 -17.17 -9.50
CA GLY A 42 0.33 -17.09 -10.28
C GLY A 42 -0.91 -16.72 -9.48
N ALA A 43 -0.82 -16.51 -8.16
CA ALA A 43 -1.95 -16.10 -7.34
C ALA A 43 -2.48 -14.72 -7.78
N TRP A 44 -3.79 -14.55 -7.85
CA TRP A 44 -4.41 -13.26 -8.12
C TRP A 44 -4.46 -12.44 -6.83
N LEU A 45 -3.65 -11.39 -6.76
CA LEU A 45 -3.54 -10.52 -5.59
C LEU A 45 -3.61 -9.05 -6.04
N SER A 46 -4.10 -8.20 -5.13
CA SER A 46 -4.05 -6.76 -5.31
C SER A 46 -2.64 -6.27 -5.01
N LEU A 47 -2.10 -5.36 -5.85
CA LEU A 47 -0.89 -4.61 -5.51
C LEU A 47 -1.01 -3.90 -4.15
N ASN A 48 -2.20 -3.47 -3.76
CA ASN A 48 -2.44 -2.82 -2.47
C ASN A 48 -2.29 -3.74 -1.24
N ASP A 49 -2.37 -5.05 -1.47
CA ASP A 49 -2.38 -6.08 -0.42
C ASP A 49 -1.06 -6.88 -0.36
N LEU A 50 -0.03 -6.44 -1.09
CA LEU A 50 1.31 -6.99 -0.93
C LEU A 50 1.86 -6.67 0.46
N ASN A 51 2.78 -7.51 0.93
CA ASN A 51 3.45 -7.29 2.20
C ASN A 51 4.61 -6.31 1.97
N TYR A 52 4.36 -5.03 2.24
CA TYR A 52 5.37 -3.98 2.23
C TYR A 52 6.00 -3.86 3.62
N ASP A 53 7.33 -3.86 3.69
CA ASP A 53 8.05 -3.60 4.94
C ASP A 53 7.98 -2.11 5.37
N TRP A 54 7.46 -1.23 4.50
CA TRP A 54 7.26 0.18 4.78
C TRP A 54 5.80 0.58 4.51
N PRO A 55 5.28 1.63 5.15
CA PRO A 55 3.89 2.02 4.96
C PRO A 55 3.70 2.57 3.54
N VAL A 56 2.97 1.82 2.70
CA VAL A 56 2.51 2.24 1.38
C VAL A 56 1.04 1.85 1.20
N GLY A 57 0.36 2.53 0.30
CA GLY A 57 -0.96 2.10 -0.14
C GLY A 57 -1.42 2.86 -1.36
N PHE A 58 -2.26 2.21 -2.16
CA PHE A 58 -3.04 2.87 -3.18
C PHE A 58 -4.30 3.42 -2.50
N ALA A 59 -4.47 4.73 -2.53
CA ALA A 59 -5.58 5.40 -1.85
C ALA A 59 -6.53 6.02 -2.87
N ARG A 60 -7.84 5.88 -2.63
CA ARG A 60 -8.88 6.60 -3.40
C ARG A 60 -8.87 8.11 -3.10
N PHE A 61 -8.49 8.46 -1.87
CA PHE A 61 -8.29 9.83 -1.41
C PHE A 61 -7.25 9.82 -0.29
N VAL A 62 -6.56 10.95 -0.09
CA VAL A 62 -5.56 11.11 0.96
C VAL A 62 -5.97 12.30 1.82
N LEU A 63 -5.94 12.12 3.14
CA LEU A 63 -5.93 13.23 4.10
C LEU A 63 -4.49 13.40 4.57
N GLU A 64 -3.90 14.57 4.29
CA GLU A 64 -2.51 14.87 4.62
C GLU A 64 -2.44 15.99 5.66
N ALA A 65 -1.65 15.78 6.73
CA ALA A 65 -1.30 16.79 7.71
C ALA A 65 0.23 16.93 7.75
N ARG A 66 0.74 18.14 7.52
CA ARG A 66 2.18 18.42 7.49
C ARG A 66 2.64 18.98 8.83
N ASN A 67 3.69 18.37 9.40
CA ASN A 67 4.27 18.74 10.69
C ASN A 67 3.21 18.95 11.79
N PRO A 68 2.36 17.94 12.07
CA PRO A 68 1.22 18.11 12.97
C PRO A 68 1.60 18.25 14.46
N ASP A 69 2.91 18.36 14.77
CA ASP A 69 3.48 18.43 16.13
C ASP A 69 2.94 17.36 17.09
N VAL A 70 2.60 16.20 16.52
CA VAL A 70 2.18 15.00 17.24
C VAL A 70 3.06 13.83 16.82
N PRO A 71 3.45 12.95 17.77
CA PRO A 71 4.34 11.85 17.49
C PRO A 71 3.68 10.70 16.71
N ASP A 72 2.39 10.43 16.96
CA ASP A 72 1.58 9.45 16.22
C ASP A 72 0.07 9.75 16.39
N LEU A 73 -0.78 9.10 15.60
CA LEU A 73 -2.22 9.05 15.81
C LEU A 73 -2.60 7.85 16.68
N GLU A 74 -3.34 8.10 17.75
CA GLU A 74 -3.88 7.04 18.60
C GLU A 74 -5.02 6.29 17.89
N ARG A 75 -5.24 5.03 18.29
CA ARG A 75 -6.27 4.16 17.69
C ARG A 75 -7.67 4.79 17.72
N ASP A 76 -8.00 5.50 18.78
CA ASP A 76 -9.32 6.13 18.92
C ASP A 76 -9.48 7.35 18.01
N GLN A 77 -8.39 8.09 17.75
CA GLN A 77 -8.37 9.19 16.78
C GLN A 77 -8.57 8.65 15.36
N VAL A 78 -7.87 7.55 15.00
CA VAL A 78 -8.06 6.89 13.69
C VAL A 78 -9.50 6.40 13.55
N ARG A 79 -10.07 5.77 14.58
CA ARG A 79 -11.48 5.30 14.57
C ARG A 79 -12.48 6.44 14.41
N ALA A 80 -12.22 7.60 15.01
CA ALA A 80 -13.06 8.77 14.84
C ALA A 80 -13.06 9.24 13.37
N LEU A 81 -11.89 9.28 12.73
CA LEU A 81 -11.76 9.61 11.31
C LEU A 81 -12.45 8.57 10.41
N GLU A 82 -12.23 7.28 10.67
CA GLU A 82 -12.90 6.18 9.94
C GLU A 82 -14.43 6.30 10.01
N ARG A 83 -14.99 6.67 11.18
CA ARG A 83 -16.43 6.88 11.34
C ARG A 83 -16.96 8.08 10.56
N ILE A 84 -16.19 9.15 10.46
CA ILE A 84 -16.59 10.35 9.71
C ILE A 84 -16.56 10.08 8.20
N LEU A 85 -15.58 9.31 7.74
CA LEU A 85 -15.36 9.01 6.33
C LEU A 85 -16.11 7.77 5.83
N ASP A 86 -16.70 7.00 6.75
CA ASP A 86 -17.40 5.74 6.48
C ASP A 86 -16.52 4.71 5.72
N CYS A 87 -15.23 4.67 6.05
CA CYS A 87 -14.28 3.73 5.47
C CYS A 87 -13.12 3.42 6.42
N ARG A 88 -12.39 2.33 6.12
CA ARG A 88 -11.14 2.00 6.83
C ARG A 88 -10.00 2.88 6.34
N LEU A 89 -9.15 3.31 7.26
CA LEU A 89 -7.97 4.12 6.97
C LEU A 89 -6.69 3.34 7.21
N ARG A 90 -5.69 3.57 6.36
CA ARG A 90 -4.30 3.16 6.58
C ARG A 90 -3.50 4.40 6.93
N VAL A 91 -2.93 4.45 8.13
CA VAL A 91 -2.04 5.55 8.55
C VAL A 91 -0.66 5.30 7.97
N ILE A 92 -0.10 6.31 7.31
CA ILE A 92 1.20 6.26 6.63
C ILE A 92 2.00 7.48 7.08
N TRP A 93 3.16 7.26 7.70
CA TRP A 93 4.11 8.31 8.03
C TRP A 93 5.11 8.48 6.88
N VAL A 94 5.14 9.67 6.29
CA VAL A 94 6.02 10.01 5.16
C VAL A 94 6.93 11.17 5.58
N HIS A 95 8.23 11.01 5.35
CA HIS A 95 9.19 12.10 5.38
C HIS A 95 9.48 12.51 3.93
N TYR A 96 9.16 13.76 3.58
CA TYR A 96 9.44 14.36 2.27
C TYR A 96 10.80 15.04 2.24
#